data_AF-A0A9D5CP12-F1
#
_entry.id   AF-A0A9D5CP12-F1
#
_cell.length_a   1.000
_cell.length_b   1.000
_cell.length_c   1.000
_cell.angle_alpha   90.00
_cell.angle_beta   90.00
_cell.angle_gamma   90.00
#
_symmetry.space_group_name_H-M   'P 1'
#
loop_
_entity.id
_entity.type
_entity.pdbx_description
1 polymer ?
#
loop_
_entity_poly.entity_id
_entity_poly.type
_entity_poly.pdbx_seq_one_letter_code
_entity_poly.pdbx_strand_id
1 'polypeptide(L)'
;MTGNSMATRSHPPKMEEKMTHLHFYMRYNFNGSNPTAIRVVEGPKNKTTLFGSILVMDNPVTAGPEMNTELIGRVQGFGVGVSWDSFNFLNMMNLVFTGGKYKGSTLSYQYRTRSELWIVGGTGKFRLARGYGMRKIYSYNQTTASSLVNSTILISILLCAMTGNSMATKSHHPKMEEKMTHLHFYIHFNLSNPTAVGVVEGPENYTTSFGTILVMDNPVTVGPGMETEHIGQAQGFAVGVSMENFNFLNIVNLVFTGGKYKGSTVSLQYRTTGELWIVGGTGKFRLARGYGMRKNYSVNQNEEDILEIDAFVLHY
;
A
#
# COMPACT_ATOMS: atom_id res chain seq x y z
N MET A 1 -29.75 -19.04 -27.85
CA MET A 1 -28.76 -18.84 -26.77
C MET A 1 -27.44 -19.43 -27.24
N THR A 2 -26.51 -18.61 -27.70
CA THR A 2 -25.16 -19.05 -28.11
C THR A 2 -24.18 -18.58 -27.04
N GLY A 3 -23.75 -19.53 -26.19
CA GLY A 3 -22.73 -19.27 -25.18
C GLY A 3 -21.36 -19.12 -25.83
N ASN A 4 -20.76 -17.94 -25.71
CA ASN A 4 -19.35 -17.74 -26.00
C ASN A 4 -18.53 -18.45 -24.91
N SER A 5 -18.05 -19.66 -25.19
CA SER A 5 -17.02 -20.30 -24.37
C SER A 5 -15.72 -19.50 -24.51
N MET A 6 -15.18 -19.00 -23.41
CA MET A 6 -13.90 -18.30 -23.37
C MET A 6 -12.80 -19.28 -23.80
N ALA A 7 -12.22 -19.07 -24.99
CA ALA A 7 -11.15 -19.92 -25.49
C ALA A 7 -9.86 -19.67 -24.69
N THR A 8 -9.46 -20.67 -23.89
CA THR A 8 -8.16 -20.67 -23.22
C THR A 8 -7.11 -21.20 -24.21
N ARG A 9 -6.03 -20.44 -24.47
CA ARG A 9 -4.89 -20.95 -25.25
C ARG A 9 -4.15 -21.99 -24.41
N SER A 10 -3.84 -23.13 -25.03
CA SER A 10 -3.28 -24.34 -24.38
C SER A 10 -1.81 -24.26 -23.98
N HIS A 11 -1.12 -23.14 -24.22
CA HIS A 11 0.30 -22.99 -23.88
C HIS A 11 0.57 -21.62 -23.23
N PRO A 12 0.94 -21.56 -21.94
CA PRO A 12 1.33 -20.32 -21.31
C PRO A 12 2.61 -19.79 -21.97
N PRO A 13 2.68 -18.49 -22.30
CA PRO A 13 3.90 -17.90 -22.84
C PRO A 13 5.06 -18.04 -21.84
N LYS A 14 6.27 -18.25 -22.35
CA LYS A 14 7.46 -18.31 -21.51
C LYS A 14 7.68 -16.93 -20.87
N MET A 15 7.65 -16.90 -19.54
CA MET A 15 7.85 -15.68 -18.76
C MET A 15 9.32 -15.55 -18.42
N GLU A 16 9.91 -14.38 -18.68
CA GLU A 16 11.27 -14.05 -18.29
C GLU A 16 11.23 -12.88 -17.30
N GLU A 17 11.96 -13.01 -16.20
CA GLU A 17 12.01 -12.00 -15.16
C GLU A 17 13.18 -11.04 -15.43
N LYS A 18 12.86 -9.75 -15.61
CA LYS A 18 13.86 -8.69 -15.80
C LYS A 18 13.89 -7.75 -14.60
N MET A 19 15.08 -7.59 -14.02
CA MET A 19 15.31 -6.62 -12.96
C MET A 19 15.61 -5.24 -13.55
N THR A 20 14.90 -4.23 -13.08
CA THR A 20 15.10 -2.81 -13.41
C THR A 20 15.37 -2.02 -12.14
N HIS A 21 16.49 -1.30 -12.14
CA HIS A 21 16.85 -0.38 -11.06
C HIS A 21 16.50 1.06 -11.49
N LEU A 22 15.71 1.75 -10.68
CA LEU A 22 15.41 3.17 -10.83
C LEU A 22 15.98 3.96 -9.66
N HIS A 23 16.57 5.10 -9.96
CA HIS A 23 17.01 6.09 -8.98
C HIS A 23 16.52 7.47 -9.41
N PHE A 24 15.91 8.21 -8.49
CA PHE A 24 15.34 9.52 -8.79
C PHE A 24 15.16 10.37 -7.53
N TYR A 25 14.90 11.65 -7.74
CA TYR A 25 14.67 12.63 -6.69
C TYR A 25 13.26 13.20 -6.78
N MET A 26 12.53 13.16 -5.68
CA MET A 26 11.17 13.71 -5.56
C MET A 26 11.21 14.97 -4.70
N ARG A 27 10.57 16.04 -5.17
CA ARG A 27 10.36 17.26 -4.38
C ARG A 27 8.90 17.38 -4.00
N TYR A 28 8.63 17.65 -2.72
CA TYR A 28 7.29 18.00 -2.27
C TYR A 28 7.33 19.15 -1.28
N ASN A 29 6.32 20.01 -1.32
CA ASN A 29 6.18 21.17 -0.44
C ASN A 29 4.71 21.37 -0.06
N PHE A 30 4.49 21.62 1.23
CA PHE A 30 3.17 21.90 1.79
C PHE A 30 2.82 23.38 1.78
N ASN A 31 3.84 24.26 1.87
CA ASN A 31 3.66 25.70 1.94
C ASN A 31 4.31 26.40 0.72
N GLY A 32 4.01 27.68 0.56
CA GLY A 32 4.51 28.54 -0.53
C GLY A 32 3.45 28.86 -1.58
N SER A 33 3.84 29.59 -2.62
CA SER A 33 2.92 30.04 -3.69
C SER A 33 2.40 28.92 -4.59
N ASN A 34 3.13 27.79 -4.67
CA ASN A 34 2.78 26.63 -5.49
C ASN A 34 2.98 25.33 -4.69
N PRO A 35 2.06 24.98 -3.76
CA PRO A 35 2.13 23.72 -3.03
C PRO A 35 1.97 22.53 -3.98
N THR A 36 2.76 21.49 -3.75
CA THR A 36 2.68 20.20 -4.47
C THR A 36 2.04 19.11 -3.63
N ALA A 37 1.80 19.40 -2.35
CA ALA A 37 1.07 18.56 -1.42
C ALA A 37 0.08 19.43 -0.63
N ILE A 38 -1.18 19.00 -0.54
CA ILE A 38 -2.24 19.69 0.21
C ILE A 38 -2.91 18.74 1.20
N ARG A 39 -3.34 19.27 2.35
CA ARG A 39 -4.18 18.54 3.30
C ARG A 39 -5.64 18.79 2.96
N VAL A 40 -6.35 17.74 2.56
CA VAL A 40 -7.75 17.80 2.11
C VAL A 40 -8.75 17.35 3.18
N VAL A 41 -8.29 16.55 4.15
CA VAL A 41 -9.07 16.17 5.34
C VAL A 41 -8.19 16.41 6.56
N GLU A 42 -8.76 17.07 7.57
CA GLU A 42 -8.11 17.25 8.86
C GLU A 42 -8.51 16.12 9.81
N GLY A 43 -7.50 15.51 10.43
CA GLY A 43 -7.72 14.54 11.50
C GLY A 43 -8.12 15.21 12.83
N PRO A 44 -8.26 14.42 13.91
CA PRO A 44 -8.60 14.95 15.23
C PRO A 44 -7.62 16.05 15.70
N LYS A 45 -8.17 17.22 16.07
CA LYS A 45 -7.38 18.42 16.43
C LYS A 45 -6.45 18.23 17.62
N ASN A 46 -6.70 17.24 18.47
CA ASN A 46 -5.92 16.94 19.67
C ASN A 46 -4.72 16.02 19.40
N LYS A 47 -4.41 15.67 18.14
CA LYS A 47 -3.30 14.77 17.79
C LYS A 47 -2.27 15.45 16.88
N THR A 48 -1.04 15.60 17.38
CA THR A 48 0.09 16.11 16.59
C THR A 48 0.64 15.10 15.58
N THR A 49 0.21 13.83 15.65
CA THR A 49 0.62 12.74 14.74
C THR A 49 0.00 12.85 13.35
N LEU A 50 -1.00 13.72 13.18
CA LEU A 50 -1.84 13.84 11.98
C LEU A 50 -2.65 12.57 11.68
N PHE A 51 -2.91 11.73 12.68
CA PHE A 51 -3.83 10.61 12.56
C PHE A 51 -5.16 11.07 11.93
N GLY A 52 -5.66 10.31 10.96
CA GLY A 52 -6.90 10.63 10.24
C GLY A 52 -6.76 11.69 9.13
N SER A 53 -5.66 12.45 9.07
CA SER A 53 -5.50 13.47 8.02
C SER A 53 -5.25 12.83 6.66
N ILE A 54 -5.85 13.39 5.60
CA ILE A 54 -5.62 12.97 4.21
C ILE A 54 -4.85 14.07 3.47
N LEU A 55 -3.74 13.66 2.85
CA LEU A 55 -2.90 14.50 2.01
C LEU A 55 -3.04 14.05 0.55
N VAL A 56 -3.21 14.99 -0.38
CA VAL A 56 -3.13 14.73 -1.82
C VAL A 56 -1.85 15.35 -2.35
N MET A 57 -1.15 14.61 -3.20
CA MET A 57 0.19 14.94 -3.67
C MET A 57 0.29 14.83 -5.19
N ASP A 58 0.96 15.82 -5.79
CA ASP A 58 1.40 15.82 -7.18
C ASP A 58 2.79 16.45 -7.26
N ASN A 59 3.80 15.60 -7.10
CA ASN A 59 5.17 16.00 -6.82
C ASN A 59 6.06 15.80 -8.05
N PRO A 60 6.83 16.81 -8.50
CA PRO A 60 7.77 16.63 -9.59
C PRO A 60 8.90 15.67 -9.21
N VAL A 61 9.34 14.88 -10.20
CA VAL A 61 10.45 13.94 -10.07
C VAL A 61 11.52 14.25 -11.09
N THR A 62 12.77 14.35 -10.63
CA THR A 62 13.92 14.68 -11.47
C THR A 62 15.02 13.61 -11.39
N ALA A 63 15.89 13.59 -12.40
CA ALA A 63 17.03 12.67 -12.46
C ALA A 63 18.13 12.99 -11.42
N GLY A 64 18.25 14.26 -11.00
CA GLY A 64 19.22 14.71 -10.01
C GLY A 64 18.63 15.62 -8.92
N PRO A 65 19.44 15.98 -7.90
CA PRO A 65 19.00 16.80 -6.76
C PRO A 65 18.89 18.30 -7.09
N GLU A 66 19.42 18.75 -8.23
CA GLU A 66 19.38 20.16 -8.67
C GLU A 66 18.11 20.49 -9.46
N MET A 67 17.68 21.75 -9.40
CA MET A 67 16.42 22.25 -9.98
C MET A 67 16.38 22.20 -11.52
N ASN A 68 17.55 22.23 -12.16
CA ASN A 68 17.72 22.22 -13.63
C ASN A 68 17.91 20.80 -14.21
N THR A 69 17.88 19.76 -13.37
CA THR A 69 18.02 18.38 -13.86
C THR A 69 16.78 17.91 -14.60
N GLU A 70 16.95 16.92 -15.49
CA GLU A 70 15.85 16.38 -16.32
C GLU A 70 14.63 16.00 -15.47
N LEU A 71 13.46 16.54 -15.85
CA LEU A 71 12.17 16.11 -15.32
C LEU A 71 11.81 14.75 -15.93
N ILE A 72 11.78 13.72 -15.09
CA ILE A 72 11.48 12.34 -15.52
C ILE A 72 9.99 12.02 -15.44
N GLY A 73 9.26 12.71 -14.55
CA GLY A 73 7.88 12.38 -14.23
C GLY A 73 7.32 13.11 -13.03
N ARG A 74 6.24 12.56 -12.50
CA ARG A 74 5.55 13.04 -11.30
C ARG A 74 5.16 11.88 -10.39
N VAL A 75 5.23 12.07 -9.08
CA VAL A 75 4.64 11.17 -8.10
C VAL A 75 3.29 11.74 -7.69
N GLN A 76 2.24 10.98 -7.99
CA GLN A 76 0.85 11.38 -7.80
C GLN A 76 0.13 10.39 -6.90
N GLY A 77 -0.64 10.87 -5.95
CA GLY A 77 -1.41 10.01 -5.08
C GLY A 77 -1.86 10.69 -3.81
N PHE A 78 -2.09 9.89 -2.78
CA PHE A 78 -2.51 10.39 -1.49
C PHE A 78 -1.86 9.63 -0.34
N GLY A 79 -1.85 10.24 0.82
CA GLY A 79 -1.43 9.63 2.07
C GLY A 79 -2.48 9.86 3.15
N VAL A 80 -2.72 8.82 3.96
CA VAL A 80 -3.57 8.90 5.15
C VAL A 80 -2.71 8.73 6.39
N GLY A 81 -2.86 9.59 7.40
CA GLY A 81 -2.20 9.42 8.69
C GLY A 81 -2.84 8.26 9.45
N VAL A 82 -2.12 7.16 9.65
CA VAL A 82 -2.67 5.86 10.12
C VAL A 82 -2.06 5.37 11.43
N SER A 83 -1.41 6.24 12.20
CA SER A 83 -0.90 5.87 13.53
C SER A 83 -1.29 6.89 14.60
N TRP A 84 -1.84 6.39 15.69
CA TRP A 84 -2.19 7.19 16.86
C TRP A 84 -0.97 7.75 17.57
N ASP A 85 0.08 6.94 17.67
CA ASP A 85 1.24 7.20 18.54
C ASP A 85 2.46 7.76 17.81
N SER A 86 2.44 7.76 16.48
CA SER A 86 3.59 8.19 15.69
C SER A 86 3.19 8.91 14.41
N PHE A 87 4.05 9.83 13.96
CA PHE A 87 3.91 10.42 12.62
C PHE A 87 4.12 9.34 11.55
N ASN A 88 3.04 8.76 11.05
CA ASN A 88 3.08 7.66 10.10
C ASN A 88 1.91 7.71 9.12
N PHE A 89 2.24 7.89 7.85
CA PHE A 89 1.28 7.91 6.76
C PHE A 89 1.37 6.60 5.99
N LEU A 90 0.21 6.02 5.67
CA LEU A 90 0.09 5.04 4.59
C LEU A 90 -0.11 5.81 3.29
N ASN A 91 0.86 5.70 2.40
CA ASN A 91 0.91 6.42 1.14
C ASN A 91 0.61 5.46 0.00
N MET A 92 -0.27 5.84 -0.91
CA MET A 92 -0.53 5.13 -2.14
C MET A 92 -0.22 6.05 -3.31
N MET A 93 0.79 5.69 -4.09
CA MET A 93 1.44 6.57 -5.04
C MET A 93 1.59 5.92 -6.40
N ASN A 94 1.57 6.77 -7.42
CA ASN A 94 1.88 6.44 -8.80
C ASN A 94 3.06 7.30 -9.25
N LEU A 95 4.16 6.68 -9.66
CA LEU A 95 5.21 7.36 -10.43
C LEU A 95 4.81 7.34 -11.90
N VAL A 96 4.37 8.50 -12.40
CA VAL A 96 3.93 8.73 -13.78
C VAL A 96 5.11 9.28 -14.57
N PHE A 97 5.62 8.51 -15.53
CA PHE A 97 6.75 8.91 -16.35
C PHE A 97 6.29 9.80 -17.51
N THR A 98 6.75 11.05 -17.54
CA THR A 98 6.45 12.02 -18.60
C THR A 98 7.63 12.29 -19.52
N GLY A 99 8.84 11.89 -19.12
CA GLY A 99 10.09 12.04 -19.86
C GLY A 99 10.91 10.75 -19.94
N GLY A 100 12.03 10.81 -20.67
CA GLY A 100 13.00 9.73 -20.81
C GLY A 100 12.46 8.42 -21.41
N LYS A 101 13.21 7.32 -21.20
CA LYS A 101 12.94 6.00 -21.78
C LYS A 101 11.63 5.33 -21.33
N TYR A 102 11.00 5.83 -20.27
CA TYR A 102 9.78 5.24 -19.69
C TYR A 102 8.53 6.09 -19.90
N LYS A 103 8.62 7.20 -20.66
CA LYS A 103 7.50 8.08 -20.98
C LYS A 103 6.23 7.30 -21.35
N GLY A 104 5.12 7.65 -20.69
CA GLY A 104 3.81 7.02 -20.87
C GLY A 104 3.59 5.74 -20.05
N SER A 105 4.57 5.28 -19.28
CA SER A 105 4.40 4.19 -18.31
C SER A 105 4.15 4.74 -16.90
N THR A 106 3.64 3.89 -16.01
CA THR A 106 3.42 4.21 -14.60
C THR A 106 3.87 3.06 -13.70
N LEU A 107 4.38 3.36 -12.51
CA LEU A 107 4.57 2.40 -11.43
C LEU A 107 3.67 2.75 -10.27
N SER A 108 2.93 1.78 -9.74
CA SER A 108 2.14 1.95 -8.54
C SER A 108 2.87 1.33 -7.36
N TYR A 109 2.98 2.09 -6.28
CA TYR A 109 3.65 1.66 -5.06
C TYR A 109 2.96 2.23 -3.84
N GLN A 110 3.08 1.52 -2.72
CA GLN A 110 2.61 2.02 -1.44
C GLN A 110 3.73 1.92 -0.42
N TYR A 111 3.63 2.71 0.64
CA TYR A 111 4.60 2.69 1.73
C TYR A 111 4.06 3.35 2.99
N ARG A 112 4.67 2.96 4.11
CA ARG A 112 4.57 3.68 5.38
C ARG A 112 5.71 4.67 5.51
N THR A 113 5.53 5.77 6.26
CA THR A 113 6.52 6.87 6.36
C THR A 113 7.95 6.38 6.60
N ARG A 114 8.14 5.32 7.39
CA ARG A 114 9.45 4.75 7.75
C ARG A 114 9.67 3.32 7.25
N SER A 115 9.00 2.90 6.16
CA SER A 115 9.16 1.56 5.59
C SER A 115 9.78 1.56 4.21
N GLU A 116 10.16 0.36 3.76
CA GLU A 116 10.37 0.07 2.34
C GLU A 116 9.12 0.43 1.53
N LEU A 117 9.31 0.84 0.27
CA LEU A 117 8.27 0.91 -0.74
C LEU A 117 7.96 -0.50 -1.21
N TRP A 118 6.69 -0.83 -1.41
CA TRP A 118 6.30 -2.05 -2.10
C TRP A 118 5.64 -1.71 -3.44
N ILE A 119 6.22 -2.25 -4.52
CA ILE A 119 5.67 -2.10 -5.87
C ILE A 119 4.50 -3.07 -6.02
N VAL A 120 3.30 -2.53 -6.14
CA VAL A 120 2.05 -3.30 -6.26
C VAL A 120 1.65 -3.52 -7.72
N GLY A 121 2.28 -2.81 -8.65
CA GLY A 121 2.02 -2.98 -10.08
C GLY A 121 2.62 -1.87 -10.93
N GLY A 122 2.26 -1.90 -12.22
CA GLY A 122 2.64 -0.87 -13.17
C GLY A 122 1.91 -1.03 -14.51
N THR A 123 2.02 0.00 -15.33
CA THR A 123 1.43 0.08 -16.68
C THR A 123 2.52 0.26 -17.73
N GLY A 124 2.15 0.12 -19.01
CA GLY A 124 3.10 0.30 -20.11
C GLY A 124 4.29 -0.66 -20.04
N LYS A 125 5.50 -0.11 -19.91
CA LYS A 125 6.74 -0.91 -19.80
C LYS A 125 6.88 -1.63 -18.45
N PHE A 126 6.05 -1.30 -17.46
CA PHE A 126 6.06 -1.89 -16.12
C PHE A 126 4.85 -2.79 -15.85
N ARG A 127 4.19 -3.32 -16.88
CA ARG A 127 3.12 -4.32 -16.67
C ARG A 127 3.65 -5.50 -15.87
N LEU A 128 2.85 -5.96 -14.91
CA LEU A 128 3.18 -7.06 -14.00
C LEU A 128 4.39 -6.78 -13.09
N ALA A 129 4.81 -5.52 -12.96
CA ALA A 129 5.91 -5.14 -12.07
C ALA A 129 5.58 -5.50 -10.61
N ARG A 130 6.57 -6.10 -9.95
CA ARG A 130 6.63 -6.34 -8.51
C ARG A 130 8.01 -5.93 -8.03
N GLY A 131 8.18 -5.62 -6.76
CA GLY A 131 9.46 -5.11 -6.30
C GLY A 131 9.35 -4.34 -5.01
N TYR A 132 10.46 -3.71 -4.67
CA TYR A 132 10.56 -2.91 -3.48
C TYR A 132 11.47 -1.71 -3.71
N GLY A 133 11.39 -0.74 -2.82
CA GLY A 133 12.26 0.43 -2.89
C GLY A 133 12.57 0.97 -1.52
N MET A 134 13.51 1.91 -1.49
CA MET A 134 13.89 2.66 -0.31
C MET A 134 13.89 4.13 -0.65
N ARG A 135 13.64 4.96 0.37
CA ARG A 135 13.65 6.40 0.26
C ARG A 135 14.39 6.99 1.43
N LYS A 136 15.08 8.11 1.22
CA LYS A 136 15.74 8.87 2.28
C LYS A 136 15.52 10.36 2.05
N ILE A 137 15.44 11.11 3.14
CA ILE A 137 15.36 12.57 3.04
C ILE A 137 16.76 13.07 2.67
N TYR A 138 16.86 13.77 1.54
CA TYR A 138 18.11 14.37 1.06
C TYR A 138 18.31 15.77 1.66
N SER A 139 17.25 16.59 1.70
CA SER A 139 17.25 17.89 2.39
C SER A 139 15.85 18.31 2.80
N TYR A 140 15.75 19.20 3.79
CA TYR A 140 14.50 19.74 4.31
C TYR A 140 14.62 21.26 4.54
N ASN A 141 13.65 22.02 4.03
CA ASN A 141 13.51 23.45 4.25
C ASN A 141 12.32 23.71 5.19
N GLN A 142 12.62 24.21 6.39
CA GLN A 142 11.61 24.43 7.44
C GLN A 142 10.59 25.51 7.06
N THR A 143 11.03 26.61 6.45
CA THR A 143 10.18 27.77 6.10
C THR A 143 9.05 27.39 5.14
N THR A 144 9.34 26.55 4.15
CA THR A 144 8.38 26.11 3.13
C THR A 144 7.78 24.75 3.43
N ALA A 145 8.18 24.10 4.54
CA ALA A 145 7.93 22.70 4.81
C ALA A 145 8.20 21.81 3.58
N SER A 146 9.28 22.10 2.85
CA SER A 146 9.66 21.43 1.60
C SER A 146 10.73 20.38 1.84
N SER A 147 10.56 19.20 1.25
CA SER A 147 11.53 18.10 1.32
C SER A 147 11.98 17.68 -0.07
N LEU A 148 13.29 17.47 -0.21
CA LEU A 148 13.87 16.72 -1.32
C LEU A 148 14.14 15.31 -0.83
N VAL A 149 13.57 14.31 -1.49
CA VAL A 149 13.69 12.89 -1.14
C VAL A 149 14.42 12.16 -2.25
N ASN A 150 15.49 11.46 -1.90
CA ASN A 150 16.12 10.52 -2.82
C ASN A 150 15.43 9.15 -2.69
N SER A 151 15.12 8.54 -3.83
CA SER A 151 14.38 7.28 -3.92
C SER A 151 15.12 6.30 -4.82
N THR A 152 15.25 5.07 -4.34
CA THR A 152 15.87 3.96 -5.04
C THR A 152 14.86 2.82 -5.11
N ILE A 153 14.50 2.38 -6.31
CA ILE A 153 13.52 1.31 -6.52
C ILE A 153 14.16 0.17 -7.30
N LEU A 154 14.02 -1.04 -6.77
CA LEU A 154 14.36 -2.30 -7.43
C LEU A 154 13.08 -3.01 -7.85
N ILE A 155 12.93 -3.20 -9.15
CA ILE A 155 11.71 -3.72 -9.77
C ILE A 155 12.04 -5.02 -10.46
N SER A 156 11.33 -6.08 -10.12
CA SER A 156 11.17 -7.26 -10.95
C SER A 156 10.00 -7.04 -11.92
N ILE A 157 10.24 -7.22 -13.21
CA ILE A 157 9.22 -7.17 -14.24
C ILE A 157 9.14 -8.55 -14.87
N LEU A 158 7.98 -9.20 -14.78
CA LEU A 158 7.71 -10.40 -15.57
C LEU A 158 7.36 -9.98 -17.00
N LEU A 159 8.27 -10.23 -17.95
CA LEU A 159 8.04 -9.98 -19.36
C LEU A 159 7.50 -11.25 -20.04
N CYS A 160 6.43 -11.07 -20.81
CA CYS A 160 5.92 -12.10 -21.71
C CYS A 160 6.77 -12.07 -22.99
N ALA A 161 7.66 -13.04 -23.18
CA ALA A 161 8.42 -13.17 -24.41
C ALA A 161 7.50 -13.73 -25.50
N MET A 162 7.04 -12.89 -26.42
CA MET A 162 6.52 -13.38 -27.69
C MET A 162 7.71 -13.94 -28.47
N THR A 163 7.69 -15.24 -28.74
CA THR A 163 8.82 -16.00 -29.29
C THR A 163 9.48 -15.29 -30.48
N GLY A 164 10.69 -14.81 -30.23
CA GLY A 164 11.69 -14.45 -31.23
C GLY A 164 13.04 -14.77 -30.58
N ASN A 165 13.82 -15.62 -31.23
CA ASN A 165 15.08 -16.20 -30.73
C ASN A 165 15.89 -15.22 -29.86
N SER A 166 16.00 -15.50 -28.56
CA SER A 166 16.90 -14.78 -27.66
C SER A 166 17.95 -15.73 -27.10
N MET A 167 19.18 -15.28 -27.25
CA MET A 167 20.42 -15.87 -26.76
C MET A 167 20.40 -15.89 -25.23
N ALA A 168 20.62 -17.05 -24.61
CA ALA A 168 20.64 -17.18 -23.16
C ALA A 168 21.86 -16.44 -22.56
N THR A 169 21.64 -15.28 -21.97
CA THR A 169 22.62 -14.67 -21.07
C THR A 169 22.47 -15.30 -19.69
N LYS A 170 23.51 -15.97 -19.18
CA LYS A 170 23.57 -16.43 -17.79
C LYS A 170 23.51 -15.21 -16.86
N SER A 171 22.35 -14.92 -16.29
CA SER A 171 22.24 -13.96 -15.19
C SER A 171 22.57 -14.67 -13.87
N HIS A 172 23.56 -14.15 -13.15
CA HIS A 172 23.92 -14.62 -11.82
C HIS A 172 23.00 -13.91 -10.81
N HIS A 173 21.75 -14.36 -10.73
CA HIS A 173 20.82 -13.91 -9.70
C HIS A 173 20.79 -14.91 -8.55
N PRO A 174 20.75 -14.44 -7.28
CA PRO A 174 20.54 -15.32 -6.15
C PRO A 174 19.23 -16.08 -6.35
N LYS A 175 19.29 -17.41 -6.16
CA LYS A 175 18.13 -18.29 -6.31
C LYS A 175 17.14 -17.96 -5.19
N MET A 176 16.08 -17.22 -5.51
CA MET A 176 15.01 -16.91 -4.55
C MET A 176 14.12 -18.14 -4.41
N GLU A 177 14.11 -18.74 -3.23
CA GLU A 177 13.26 -19.89 -2.93
C GLU A 177 11.93 -19.41 -2.35
N GLU A 178 10.84 -19.71 -3.05
CA GLU A 178 9.50 -19.30 -2.63
C GLU A 178 9.02 -20.12 -1.43
N LYS A 179 8.40 -19.44 -0.46
CA LYS A 179 7.88 -20.00 0.79
C LYS A 179 6.44 -19.55 1.01
N MET A 180 5.62 -20.45 1.55
CA MET A 180 4.27 -20.13 2.02
C MET A 180 4.25 -20.02 3.55
N THR A 181 3.72 -18.92 4.07
CA THR A 181 3.43 -18.73 5.50
C THR A 181 1.92 -18.62 5.67
N HIS A 182 1.35 -19.45 6.55
CA HIS A 182 0.01 -19.24 7.08
C HIS A 182 0.07 -18.34 8.32
N LEU A 183 -0.74 -17.30 8.32
CA LEU A 183 -0.92 -16.35 9.42
C LEU A 183 -2.36 -16.45 9.90
N HIS A 184 -2.54 -16.66 11.21
CA HIS A 184 -3.85 -16.64 11.88
C HIS A 184 -3.79 -15.65 13.04
N PHE A 185 -4.71 -14.70 13.09
CA PHE A 185 -4.70 -13.60 14.07
C PHE A 185 -6.07 -12.89 14.17
N TYR A 186 -6.22 -12.06 15.20
CA TYR A 186 -7.43 -11.30 15.50
C TYR A 186 -7.16 -9.79 15.51
N ILE A 187 -7.99 -9.02 14.81
CA ILE A 187 -7.96 -7.55 14.76
C ILE A 187 -9.10 -6.99 15.62
N HIS A 188 -8.76 -6.04 16.49
CA HIS A 188 -9.64 -5.42 17.48
C HIS A 188 -10.09 -4.01 17.05
N PHE A 189 -11.34 -3.87 16.62
CA PHE A 189 -11.89 -2.62 16.08
C PHE A 189 -12.89 -2.00 17.07
N ASN A 190 -12.69 -0.74 17.43
CA ASN A 190 -13.54 -0.03 18.38
C ASN A 190 -13.73 1.42 17.91
N LEU A 191 -14.98 1.89 17.89
CA LEU A 191 -15.34 3.29 17.58
C LEU A 191 -15.60 4.13 18.82
N SER A 192 -16.07 3.52 19.92
CA SER A 192 -16.45 4.20 21.17
C SER A 192 -15.24 4.59 22.02
N ASN A 193 -14.28 3.67 22.17
CA ASN A 193 -12.94 3.91 22.68
C ASN A 193 -11.96 3.77 21.51
N PRO A 194 -11.81 4.82 20.69
CA PRO A 194 -11.54 4.64 19.28
C PRO A 194 -10.14 4.08 19.01
N THR A 195 -10.10 2.86 18.50
CA THR A 195 -8.96 2.34 17.72
C THR A 195 -9.11 2.73 16.24
N ALA A 196 -10.33 3.10 15.82
CA ALA A 196 -10.64 3.70 14.53
C ALA A 196 -11.48 4.98 14.67
N VAL A 197 -11.40 5.87 13.68
CA VAL A 197 -12.17 7.12 13.61
C VAL A 197 -12.75 7.35 12.23
N GLY A 198 -13.96 7.90 12.17
CA GLY A 198 -14.51 8.50 10.94
C GLY A 198 -13.87 9.85 10.68
N VAL A 199 -13.33 10.03 9.46
CA VAL A 199 -12.67 11.28 9.03
C VAL A 199 -13.42 11.98 7.90
N VAL A 200 -14.29 11.26 7.21
CA VAL A 200 -15.25 11.79 6.25
C VAL A 200 -16.57 11.07 6.48
N GLU A 201 -17.64 11.82 6.65
CA GLU A 201 -19.00 11.28 6.70
C GLU A 201 -19.55 11.15 5.27
N GLY A 202 -20.18 10.01 5.01
CA GLY A 202 -20.90 9.77 3.76
C GLY A 202 -22.16 10.63 3.63
N PRO A 203 -22.76 10.73 2.44
CA PRO A 203 -24.00 11.49 2.26
C PRO A 203 -25.15 10.90 3.08
N GLU A 204 -25.92 11.76 3.75
CA GLU A 204 -26.99 11.37 4.70
C GLU A 204 -28.07 10.48 4.09
N ASN A 205 -28.27 10.55 2.77
CA ASN A 205 -29.28 9.77 2.06
C ASN A 205 -28.91 8.29 1.87
N TYR A 206 -27.71 7.85 2.30
CA TYR A 206 -27.27 6.46 2.22
C TYR A 206 -27.09 5.85 3.62
N THR A 207 -27.97 4.92 3.99
CA THR A 207 -27.83 4.12 5.23
C THR A 207 -26.71 3.07 5.16
N THR A 208 -26.11 2.87 3.99
CA THR A 208 -25.03 1.90 3.74
C THR A 208 -23.64 2.40 4.15
N SER A 209 -23.53 3.64 4.66
CA SER A 209 -22.27 4.34 4.91
C SER A 209 -21.45 4.60 3.63
N PHE A 210 -22.11 4.69 2.47
CA PHE A 210 -21.45 5.02 1.20
C PHE A 210 -20.70 6.36 1.31
N GLY A 211 -19.45 6.40 0.86
CA GLY A 211 -18.60 7.59 0.91
C GLY A 211 -17.94 7.85 2.27
N THR A 212 -18.37 7.18 3.34
CA THR A 212 -17.72 7.29 4.66
C THR A 212 -16.28 6.79 4.58
N ILE A 213 -15.34 7.56 5.16
CA ILE A 213 -13.93 7.14 5.30
C ILE A 213 -13.62 6.95 6.78
N LEU A 214 -13.17 5.75 7.12
CA LEU A 214 -12.65 5.41 8.43
C LEU A 214 -11.13 5.26 8.36
N VAL A 215 -10.43 5.70 9.40
CA VAL A 215 -9.00 5.47 9.58
C VAL A 215 -8.80 4.67 10.85
N MET A 216 -7.96 3.63 10.78
CA MET A 216 -7.81 2.64 11.83
C MET A 216 -6.34 2.40 12.19
N ASP A 217 -6.11 2.19 13.48
CA ASP A 217 -4.86 1.74 14.09
C ASP A 217 -5.23 0.78 15.23
N ASN A 218 -5.53 -0.45 14.80
CA ASN A 218 -6.21 -1.45 15.60
C ASN A 218 -5.23 -2.48 16.17
N PRO A 219 -5.32 -2.83 17.46
CA PRO A 219 -4.51 -3.89 18.04
C PRO A 219 -4.70 -5.23 17.31
N VAL A 220 -3.61 -5.98 17.19
CA VAL A 220 -3.61 -7.33 16.61
C VAL A 220 -3.01 -8.31 17.59
N THR A 221 -3.70 -9.43 17.77
CA THR A 221 -3.39 -10.45 18.79
C THR A 221 -3.48 -11.87 18.21
N VAL A 222 -2.90 -12.84 18.92
CA VAL A 222 -2.94 -14.26 18.52
C VAL A 222 -4.26 -14.98 18.87
N GLY A 223 -5.05 -14.42 19.79
CA GLY A 223 -6.35 -14.95 20.17
C GLY A 223 -7.42 -13.85 20.21
N PRO A 224 -8.70 -14.20 20.40
CA PRO A 224 -9.79 -13.23 20.37
C PRO A 224 -9.83 -12.30 21.59
N GLY A 225 -9.06 -12.57 22.65
CA GLY A 225 -8.99 -11.73 23.84
C GLY A 225 -7.81 -10.76 23.81
N MET A 226 -8.01 -9.54 24.34
CA MET A 226 -6.97 -8.51 24.46
C MET A 226 -5.86 -8.86 25.45
N GLU A 227 -6.08 -9.86 26.32
CA GLU A 227 -5.09 -10.43 27.22
C GLU A 227 -4.10 -11.40 26.53
N THR A 228 -4.40 -11.81 25.30
CA THR A 228 -3.52 -12.69 24.52
C THR A 228 -2.32 -11.93 23.95
N GLU A 229 -1.33 -12.66 23.41
CA GLU A 229 -0.11 -12.04 22.89
C GLU A 229 -0.42 -10.98 21.82
N HIS A 230 -0.02 -9.74 22.09
CA HIS A 230 -0.04 -8.65 21.12
C HIS A 230 1.11 -8.78 20.13
N ILE A 231 0.79 -8.93 18.85
CA ILE A 231 1.78 -9.18 17.78
C ILE A 231 2.01 -7.97 16.88
N GLY A 232 1.11 -6.98 16.90
CA GLY A 232 1.19 -5.86 15.98
C GLY A 232 -0.03 -4.96 15.96
N GLN A 233 -0.03 -4.06 14.96
CA GLN A 233 -1.13 -3.13 14.70
C GLN A 233 -1.64 -3.34 13.26
N ALA A 234 -2.95 -3.31 13.08
CA ALA A 234 -3.63 -3.25 11.80
C ALA A 234 -3.93 -1.79 11.49
N GLN A 235 -3.07 -1.18 10.66
CA GLN A 235 -3.09 0.24 10.39
C GLN A 235 -3.46 0.51 8.94
N GLY A 236 -4.46 1.34 8.72
CA GLY A 236 -5.00 1.56 7.39
C GLY A 236 -6.22 2.47 7.37
N PHE A 237 -7.01 2.33 6.31
CA PHE A 237 -8.27 3.03 6.16
C PHE A 237 -9.29 2.15 5.44
N ALA A 238 -10.56 2.51 5.61
CA ALA A 238 -11.68 1.87 4.95
C ALA A 238 -12.59 2.93 4.33
N VAL A 239 -13.13 2.64 3.14
CA VAL A 239 -14.09 3.51 2.46
C VAL A 239 -15.37 2.75 2.22
N GLY A 240 -16.52 3.31 2.56
CA GLY A 240 -17.81 2.76 2.19
C GLY A 240 -18.02 2.89 0.68
N VAL A 241 -18.03 1.78 -0.05
CA VAL A 241 -17.94 1.77 -1.52
C VAL A 241 -19.22 1.29 -2.22
N SER A 242 -20.29 1.03 -1.46
CA SER A 242 -21.52 0.46 -1.99
C SER A 242 -22.73 1.30 -1.59
N MET A 243 -23.51 1.72 -2.59
CA MET A 243 -24.77 2.46 -2.41
C MET A 243 -25.93 1.56 -1.99
N GLU A 244 -25.84 0.25 -2.26
CA GLU A 244 -26.96 -0.69 -2.09
C GLU A 244 -26.82 -1.56 -0.84
N ASN A 245 -25.58 -1.93 -0.49
CA ASN A 245 -25.26 -2.83 0.62
C ASN A 245 -24.19 -2.22 1.51
N PHE A 246 -24.22 -2.50 2.82
CA PHE A 246 -23.13 -2.16 3.73
C PHE A 246 -21.84 -2.89 3.29
N ASN A 247 -20.90 -2.15 2.71
CA ASN A 247 -19.65 -2.73 2.21
C ASN A 247 -18.53 -1.69 2.16
N PHE A 248 -17.46 -1.96 2.89
CA PHE A 248 -16.25 -1.16 2.93
C PHE A 248 -15.15 -1.82 2.12
N LEU A 249 -14.43 -1.04 1.32
CA LEU A 249 -13.12 -1.42 0.81
C LEU A 249 -12.07 -1.05 1.86
N ASN A 250 -11.37 -2.04 2.36
CA ASN A 250 -10.35 -1.93 3.40
C ASN A 250 -8.96 -2.04 2.76
N ILE A 251 -8.07 -1.12 3.10
CA ILE A 251 -6.65 -1.18 2.75
C ILE A 251 -5.88 -1.08 4.07
N VAL A 252 -5.37 -2.22 4.53
CA VAL A 252 -4.84 -2.40 5.88
C VAL A 252 -3.45 -2.98 5.82
N ASN A 253 -2.51 -2.44 6.60
CA ASN A 253 -1.21 -3.04 6.79
C ASN A 253 -1.13 -3.65 8.18
N LEU A 254 -0.85 -4.95 8.24
CA LEU A 254 -0.43 -5.61 9.45
C LEU A 254 1.04 -5.26 9.73
N VAL A 255 1.26 -4.49 10.78
CA VAL A 255 2.58 -4.03 11.24
C VAL A 255 3.00 -4.86 12.43
N PHE A 256 3.95 -5.78 12.22
CA PHE A 256 4.42 -6.65 13.29
C PHE A 256 5.37 -5.89 14.23
N THR A 257 4.97 -5.74 15.48
CA THR A 257 5.76 -5.11 16.55
C THR A 257 6.37 -6.14 17.50
N GLY A 258 5.83 -7.37 17.51
CA GLY A 258 6.26 -8.51 18.32
C GLY A 258 6.51 -9.79 17.51
N GLY A 259 6.90 -10.85 18.23
CA GLY A 259 7.08 -12.20 17.68
C GLY A 259 8.13 -12.34 16.57
N LYS A 260 8.05 -13.48 15.84
CA LYS A 260 9.02 -13.86 14.80
C LYS A 260 9.07 -12.93 13.58
N TYR A 261 8.05 -12.10 13.37
CA TYR A 261 7.93 -11.21 12.21
C TYR A 261 8.16 -9.73 12.53
N LYS A 262 8.56 -9.40 13.77
CA LYS A 262 8.84 -8.04 14.22
C LYS A 262 9.62 -7.22 13.17
N GLY A 263 9.11 -6.03 12.88
CA GLY A 263 9.68 -5.09 11.90
C GLY A 263 9.27 -5.35 10.44
N SER A 264 8.58 -6.45 10.15
CA SER A 264 8.00 -6.71 8.83
C SER A 264 6.57 -6.19 8.74
N THR A 265 6.05 -6.06 7.52
CA THR A 265 4.63 -5.72 7.29
C THR A 265 4.03 -6.59 6.20
N VAL A 266 2.72 -6.83 6.28
CA VAL A 266 1.91 -7.46 5.22
C VAL A 266 0.75 -6.54 4.88
N SER A 267 0.53 -6.30 3.58
CA SER A 267 -0.55 -5.44 3.09
C SER A 267 -1.74 -6.28 2.64
N LEU A 268 -2.89 -6.00 3.24
CA LEU A 268 -4.17 -6.67 3.06
C LEU A 268 -5.13 -5.71 2.35
N GLN A 269 -5.79 -6.17 1.30
CA GLN A 269 -6.89 -5.46 0.65
C GLN A 269 -8.12 -6.34 0.59
N TYR A 270 -9.26 -5.85 1.07
CA TYR A 270 -10.47 -6.66 1.13
C TYR A 270 -11.74 -5.82 1.17
N ARG A 271 -12.83 -6.42 0.72
CA ARG A 271 -14.18 -5.91 0.94
C ARG A 271 -14.76 -6.47 2.23
N THR A 272 -15.75 -5.81 2.83
CA THR A 272 -16.48 -6.34 4.00
C THR A 272 -17.02 -7.75 3.71
N THR A 273 -17.39 -8.04 2.48
CA THR A 273 -17.75 -9.39 2.04
C THR A 273 -16.68 -9.95 1.09
N GLY A 274 -16.31 -11.22 1.30
CA GLY A 274 -15.43 -11.97 0.40
C GLY A 274 -14.02 -12.26 0.93
N GLU A 275 -13.18 -12.74 0.02
CA GLU A 275 -11.76 -13.05 0.23
C GLU A 275 -10.93 -11.78 0.41
N LEU A 276 -9.85 -11.85 1.19
CA LEU A 276 -8.84 -10.81 1.26
C LEU A 276 -7.67 -11.13 0.34
N TRP A 277 -7.04 -10.09 -0.19
CA TRP A 277 -5.84 -10.20 -1.00
C TRP A 277 -4.61 -9.74 -0.24
N ILE A 278 -3.54 -10.52 -0.34
CA ILE A 278 -2.22 -10.07 0.05
C ILE A 278 -1.59 -9.43 -1.18
N VAL A 279 -1.42 -8.10 -1.12
CA VAL A 279 -0.98 -7.30 -2.27
C VAL A 279 0.48 -6.85 -2.16
N GLY A 280 1.13 -7.15 -1.04
CA GLY A 280 2.52 -6.80 -0.80
C GLY A 280 2.96 -7.04 0.63
N GLY A 281 4.24 -6.78 0.88
CA GLY A 281 4.85 -6.85 2.21
C GLY A 281 6.26 -6.31 2.21
N THR A 282 6.82 -6.09 3.40
CA THR A 282 8.18 -5.58 3.62
C THR A 282 8.96 -6.53 4.54
N GLY A 283 10.28 -6.37 4.58
CA GLY A 283 11.14 -7.17 5.45
C GLY A 283 11.08 -8.66 5.11
N LYS A 284 10.62 -9.49 6.04
CA LYS A 284 10.49 -10.95 5.83
C LYS A 284 9.37 -11.33 4.85
N PHE A 285 8.50 -10.39 4.47
CA PHE A 285 7.42 -10.61 3.50
C PHE A 285 7.64 -9.82 2.21
N ARG A 286 8.90 -9.59 1.82
CA ARG A 286 9.21 -8.88 0.59
C ARG A 286 8.69 -9.66 -0.62
N LEU A 287 8.12 -8.94 -1.60
CA LEU A 287 7.44 -9.51 -2.77
C LEU A 287 6.21 -10.37 -2.43
N ALA A 288 5.65 -10.23 -1.22
CA ALA A 288 4.53 -11.03 -0.77
C ALA A 288 3.30 -10.90 -1.68
N ARG A 289 2.65 -12.03 -1.92
CA ARG A 289 1.33 -12.13 -2.54
C ARG A 289 0.55 -13.29 -1.92
N GLY A 290 -0.73 -13.35 -2.16
CA GLY A 290 -1.55 -14.43 -1.64
C GLY A 290 -2.97 -13.99 -1.36
N TYR A 291 -3.64 -14.76 -0.52
CA TYR A 291 -5.05 -14.61 -0.23
C TYR A 291 -5.33 -14.94 1.22
N GLY A 292 -6.57 -14.70 1.65
CA GLY A 292 -7.01 -15.11 2.97
C GLY A 292 -8.51 -15.00 3.13
N MET A 293 -8.97 -15.43 4.29
CA MET A 293 -10.36 -15.37 4.68
C MET A 293 -10.48 -14.49 5.92
N ARG A 294 -11.55 -13.71 5.97
CA ARG A 294 -11.95 -12.98 7.17
C ARG A 294 -13.26 -13.54 7.70
N LYS A 295 -13.40 -13.54 9.02
CA LYS A 295 -14.68 -13.80 9.70
C LYS A 295 -14.87 -12.76 10.79
N ASN A 296 -16.12 -12.36 11.01
CA ASN A 296 -16.44 -11.59 12.21
C ASN A 296 -16.52 -12.60 13.36
N TYR A 297 -15.60 -12.52 14.31
CA TYR A 297 -15.59 -13.37 15.50
C TYR A 297 -16.65 -12.90 16.49
N SER A 298 -16.70 -11.59 16.74
CA SER A 298 -17.75 -10.91 17.49
C SER A 298 -18.09 -9.58 16.82
N VAL A 299 -19.35 -9.17 16.93
CA VAL A 299 -19.82 -7.84 16.50
C VAL A 299 -20.60 -7.24 17.65
N ASN A 300 -20.08 -6.17 18.25
CA ASN A 300 -20.77 -5.40 19.28
C ASN A 300 -20.59 -3.91 19.00
N GLN A 301 -21.62 -3.30 18.39
CA GLN A 301 -21.62 -1.90 17.96
C GLN A 301 -21.34 -0.90 19.10
N ASN A 302 -21.51 -1.30 20.37
CA ASN A 302 -21.30 -0.44 21.53
C ASN A 302 -19.93 -0.64 22.21
N GLU A 303 -19.20 -1.70 21.87
CA GLU A 303 -17.93 -2.05 22.52
C GLU A 303 -16.84 -2.30 21.48
N GLU A 304 -16.75 -3.50 20.92
CA GLU A 304 -15.63 -3.93 20.08
C GLU A 304 -16.09 -4.97 19.06
N ASP A 305 -15.66 -4.78 17.81
CA ASP A 305 -15.77 -5.76 16.74
C ASP A 305 -14.43 -6.49 16.62
N ILE A 306 -14.47 -7.83 16.68
CA ILE A 306 -13.28 -8.66 16.54
C ILE A 306 -13.33 -9.36 15.18
N LEU A 307 -12.28 -9.17 14.38
CA LEU A 307 -12.11 -9.83 13.10
C LEU A 307 -11.06 -10.93 13.19
N GLU A 308 -11.46 -12.16 12.90
CA GLU A 308 -10.55 -13.29 12.72
C GLU A 308 -10.05 -13.34 11.28
N ILE A 309 -8.74 -13.48 11.10
CA ILE A 309 -8.08 -13.52 9.79
C ILE A 309 -7.24 -14.78 9.65
N ASP A 310 -7.47 -15.51 8.54
CA ASP A 310 -6.61 -16.59 8.05
C ASP A 310 -5.97 -16.17 6.72
N ALA A 311 -4.67 -15.91 6.70
CA ALA A 311 -3.95 -15.45 5.51
C ALA A 311 -2.84 -16.40 5.08
N PHE A 312 -2.77 -16.69 3.79
CA PHE A 312 -1.74 -17.52 3.15
C PHE A 312 -0.84 -16.63 2.30
N VAL A 313 0.38 -16.41 2.78
CA VAL A 313 1.33 -15.46 2.20
C VAL A 313 2.45 -16.21 1.49
N LEU A 314 2.57 -16.06 0.17
CA LEU A 314 3.72 -16.47 -0.62
C LEU A 314 4.78 -15.36 -0.63
N HIS A 315 6.00 -15.67 -0.21
CA HIS A 315 7.16 -14.76 -0.15
C HIS A 315 8.47 -15.56 -0.32
N TYR A 316 9.65 -15.00 0.02
CA TYR A 316 10.97 -15.60 -0.25
C TYR A 316 11.91 -15.51 0.95
#